data_AF-A0A9E4WQF4-F1
#
_entry.id   AF-A0A9E4WQF4-F1
#
_cell.length_a   1.000
_cell.length_b   1.000
_cell.length_c   1.000
_cell.angle_alpha   90.00
_cell.angle_beta   90.00
_cell.angle_gamma   90.00
#
_symmetry.space_group_name_H-M   'P 1'
#
loop_
_entity.id
_entity.type
_entity.pdbx_description
1 polymer ?
#
loop_
_entity_poly.entity_id
_entity_poly.type
_entity_poly.pdbx_seq_one_letter_code
_entity_poly.pdbx_strand_id
1 'polypeptide(L)'
;MATEPNDERLLTVNDVAERLQVHPITIRRHIKAGKLRSVRVGRSVRIREADLEEYLGADDERSEYPTPTPEAIAEVRRILDSVPRQKLHYRWPPTEEEMERRKKLTAETFRRRDQRGPIGISTTELVRQARRDLEEKYDRTSGASSRRFRRRKMASDGREPHRQSERP
;
A
#
# COMPACT_ATOMS: atom_id res chain seq x y z
N MET A 1 27.07 -28.88 -31.75
CA MET A 1 26.53 -29.53 -30.54
C MET A 1 25.09 -29.09 -30.42
N ALA A 2 24.16 -30.02 -30.61
CA ALA A 2 22.73 -29.74 -30.59
C ALA A 2 22.31 -29.46 -29.14
N THR A 3 21.74 -28.28 -28.88
CA THR A 3 21.03 -28.03 -27.64
C THR A 3 19.71 -28.79 -27.74
N GLU A 4 19.61 -29.92 -27.04
CA GLU A 4 18.37 -30.67 -26.84
C GLU A 4 17.23 -29.72 -26.47
N PRO A 5 16.00 -29.89 -27.01
CA PRO A 5 14.87 -29.06 -26.65
C PRO A 5 14.46 -29.45 -25.23
N ASN A 6 15.07 -28.80 -24.25
CA ASN A 6 14.77 -29.03 -22.85
C ASN A 6 13.29 -28.66 -22.64
N ASP A 7 12.49 -29.65 -22.30
CA ASP A 7 11.07 -29.57 -21.99
C ASP A 7 10.82 -28.33 -21.10
N GLU A 8 10.40 -27.21 -21.69
CA GLU A 8 10.37 -25.90 -21.03
C GLU A 8 9.31 -25.93 -19.92
N ARG A 9 9.71 -26.35 -18.71
CA ARG A 9 8.84 -26.39 -17.55
C ARG A 9 8.23 -25.00 -17.31
N LEU A 10 6.91 -24.95 -17.44
CA LEU A 10 6.12 -23.73 -17.28
C LEU A 10 5.60 -23.63 -15.85
N LEU A 11 6.22 -22.76 -15.06
CA LEU A 11 5.85 -22.48 -13.68
C LEU A 11 4.61 -21.56 -13.62
N THR A 12 3.77 -21.77 -12.61
CA THR A 12 2.72 -20.82 -12.26
C THR A 12 3.29 -19.67 -11.43
N VAL A 13 2.50 -18.60 -11.32
CA VAL A 13 2.81 -17.48 -10.42
C VAL A 13 2.97 -17.95 -8.96
N ASN A 14 2.22 -18.98 -8.54
CA ASN A 14 2.31 -19.50 -7.17
C ASN A 14 3.59 -20.29 -6.97
N ASP A 15 3.97 -21.16 -7.92
CA ASP A 15 5.21 -21.95 -7.83
C ASP A 15 6.43 -21.02 -7.72
N VAL A 16 6.46 -19.95 -8.51
CA VAL A 16 7.52 -18.94 -8.45
C VAL A 16 7.49 -18.17 -7.13
N ALA A 17 6.30 -17.83 -6.64
CA ALA A 17 6.15 -17.14 -5.36
C ALA A 17 6.65 -17.98 -4.18
N GLU A 18 6.36 -19.28 -4.18
CA GLU A 18 6.86 -20.23 -3.18
C GLU A 18 8.38 -20.39 -3.27
N ARG A 19 8.93 -20.57 -4.49
CA ARG A 19 10.38 -20.70 -4.70
C ARG A 19 11.16 -19.46 -4.24
N LEU A 20 10.61 -18.26 -4.45
CA LEU A 20 11.24 -17.00 -4.04
C LEU A 20 10.84 -16.57 -2.61
N GLN A 21 9.99 -17.32 -1.91
CA GLN A 21 9.44 -16.96 -0.60
C GLN A 21 8.80 -15.57 -0.54
N VAL A 22 8.12 -15.15 -1.62
CA VAL A 22 7.41 -13.86 -1.70
C VAL A 22 5.91 -14.06 -1.89
N HIS A 23 5.12 -13.03 -1.62
CA HIS A 23 3.69 -13.08 -1.90
C HIS A 23 3.41 -13.08 -3.42
N PRO A 24 2.43 -13.85 -3.94
CA PRO A 24 2.11 -13.91 -5.38
C PRO A 24 1.82 -12.54 -6.04
N ILE A 25 1.37 -11.56 -5.25
CA ILE A 25 1.14 -10.19 -5.73
C ILE A 25 2.45 -9.51 -6.19
N THR A 26 3.58 -9.83 -5.56
CA THR A 26 4.90 -9.33 -5.89
C THR A 26 5.32 -9.82 -7.27
N ILE A 27 5.17 -11.12 -7.53
CA ILE A 27 5.44 -11.72 -8.85
C ILE A 27 4.56 -11.10 -9.93
N ARG A 28 3.25 -10.95 -9.69
CA ARG A 28 2.34 -10.26 -10.63
C ARG A 28 2.78 -8.82 -10.91
N ARG A 29 3.29 -8.12 -9.89
CA ARG A 29 3.81 -6.76 -10.03
C ARG A 29 5.09 -6.73 -10.87
N HIS A 30 5.99 -7.70 -10.68
CA HIS A 30 7.23 -7.81 -11.48
C HIS A 30 6.97 -8.13 -12.94
N ILE A 31 6.00 -9.02 -13.21
CA ILE A 31 5.52 -9.28 -14.57
C ILE A 31 4.93 -8.00 -15.19
N LYS A 32 4.06 -7.30 -14.46
CA LYS A 32 3.46 -6.04 -14.94
C LYS A 32 4.49 -4.94 -15.19
N ALA A 33 5.56 -4.92 -14.39
CA ALA A 33 6.68 -3.98 -14.54
C ALA A 33 7.67 -4.39 -15.65
N GLY A 34 7.48 -5.53 -16.31
CA GLY A 34 8.38 -6.05 -17.33
C GLY A 34 9.71 -6.57 -16.79
N LYS A 35 9.84 -6.72 -15.47
CA LYS A 35 11.08 -7.23 -14.83
C LYS A 35 11.22 -8.74 -14.99
N LEU A 36 10.11 -9.46 -14.86
CA LEU A 36 10.06 -10.91 -15.02
C LEU A 36 9.29 -11.24 -16.31
N ARG A 37 9.95 -11.94 -17.23
CA ARG A 37 9.32 -12.37 -18.48
C ARG A 37 8.30 -13.47 -18.21
N SER A 38 7.20 -13.43 -18.96
CA SER A 38 6.11 -14.39 -18.80
C SER A 38 5.38 -14.61 -20.11
N VAL A 39 4.82 -15.81 -20.26
CA VAL A 39 3.99 -16.21 -21.39
C VAL A 39 2.54 -16.29 -20.94
N ARG A 40 1.64 -15.68 -21.71
CA ARG A 40 0.20 -15.83 -21.48
C ARG A 40 -0.31 -17.07 -22.20
N VAL A 41 -0.93 -17.97 -21.44
CA VAL A 41 -1.63 -19.14 -21.97
C VAL A 41 -3.10 -19.02 -21.58
N GLY A 42 -3.91 -18.48 -22.50
CA GLY A 42 -5.30 -18.13 -22.24
C GLY A 42 -5.44 -17.06 -21.14
N ARG A 43 -6.13 -17.40 -20.04
CA ARG A 43 -6.32 -16.53 -18.87
C ARG A 43 -5.21 -16.68 -17.82
N SER A 44 -4.33 -17.66 -18.00
CA SER A 44 -3.28 -18.00 -17.05
C SER A 44 -1.94 -17.41 -17.50
N VAL A 45 -1.12 -17.05 -16.53
CA VAL A 45 0.25 -16.60 -16.77
C VAL A 45 1.19 -17.74 -16.41
N ARG A 46 2.13 -18.03 -17.32
CA ARG A 46 3.18 -19.03 -17.16
C ARG A 46 4.53 -18.35 -17.22
N ILE A 47 5.46 -18.84 -16.43
CA ILE A 47 6.83 -18.33 -16.37
C ILE A 47 7.73 -19.50 -16.76
N ARG A 48 8.62 -19.28 -17.73
CA ARG A 48 9.61 -20.30 -18.09
C ARG A 48 10.66 -20.35 -17.01
N GLU A 49 11.16 -21.53 -16.68
CA GLU A 49 12.22 -21.69 -15.68
C GLU A 49 13.48 -20.89 -16.07
N ALA A 50 13.84 -20.86 -17.37
CA ALA A 50 14.96 -20.04 -17.87
C ALA A 50 14.76 -18.54 -17.65
N ASP A 51 13.53 -18.02 -17.80
CA ASP A 51 13.24 -16.59 -17.56
C ASP A 51 13.31 -16.22 -16.07
N LEU A 52 12.97 -17.17 -15.19
CA LEU A 52 13.14 -17.00 -13.74
C LEU A 52 14.61 -16.99 -13.35
N GLU A 53 15.41 -17.88 -13.92
CA GLU A 53 16.84 -17.96 -13.65
C GLU A 53 17.57 -16.69 -14.14
N GLU A 54 17.22 -16.17 -15.32
CA GLU A 54 17.76 -14.90 -15.81
C GLU A 54 17.33 -13.73 -14.93
N TYR A 55 16.10 -13.73 -14.44
CA TYR A 55 15.62 -12.72 -13.50
C TYR A 55 16.44 -12.72 -12.19
N LEU A 56 16.79 -13.91 -11.68
CA LEU A 56 17.63 -14.06 -10.49
C LEU A 56 19.09 -13.65 -10.76
N GLY A 57 19.67 -14.06 -11.88
CA GLY A 57 21.03 -13.68 -12.26
C GLY A 57 21.19 -12.18 -12.54
N ALA A 58 20.15 -11.51 -13.03
CA ALA A 58 20.15 -10.06 -13.23
C ALA A 58 20.10 -9.26 -11.91
N ASP A 59 19.62 -9.87 -10.82
CA ASP A 59 19.59 -9.25 -9.50
C ASP A 59 20.94 -9.38 -8.76
N ASP A 60 21.78 -10.37 -9.09
CA ASP A 60 23.15 -10.49 -8.55
C ASP A 60 24.04 -9.31 -8.98
N GLU A 61 23.90 -8.84 -10.23
CA GLU A 61 24.60 -7.63 -10.69
C GLU A 61 23.98 -6.32 -10.13
N ARG A 62 22.71 -6.36 -9.68
CA ARG A 62 22.00 -5.23 -9.05
C ARG A 62 22.09 -5.20 -7.54
N SER A 63 22.74 -6.18 -6.89
CA SER A 63 23.27 -6.00 -5.54
C SER A 63 24.49 -5.05 -5.58
N GLU A 64 24.34 -3.95 -6.30
CA GLU A 64 25.15 -2.74 -6.31
C GLU A 64 24.86 -1.94 -5.02
N TYR A 65 24.74 -2.62 -3.88
CA TYR A 65 25.00 -1.97 -2.61
C TYR A 65 26.50 -2.09 -2.43
N PRO A 66 27.29 -1.05 -2.79
CA PRO A 66 28.71 -1.08 -2.47
C PRO A 66 28.81 -1.37 -0.98
N THR A 67 29.43 -2.49 -0.64
CA THR A 67 29.67 -2.79 0.77
C THR A 67 30.50 -1.63 1.28
N PRO A 68 29.99 -0.81 2.21
CA PRO A 68 30.68 0.40 2.58
C PRO A 68 32.03 -0.01 3.13
N THR A 69 33.10 0.57 2.58
CA THR A 69 34.45 0.29 3.06
C THR A 69 34.52 0.63 4.55
N PRO A 70 35.40 -0.02 5.33
CA PRO A 70 35.60 0.32 6.74
C PRO A 70 35.86 1.82 6.95
N GLU A 71 36.51 2.47 5.98
CA GLU A 71 36.76 3.93 5.95
C GLU A 71 35.46 4.73 5.79
N ALA A 72 34.58 4.35 4.86
CA ALA A 72 33.28 4.99 4.69
C ALA A 72 32.41 4.85 5.94
N ILE A 73 32.45 3.70 6.62
CA ILE A 73 31.75 3.48 7.89
C ILE A 73 32.32 4.39 9.00
N ALA A 74 33.64 4.50 9.08
CA ALA A 74 34.31 5.36 10.05
C ALA A 74 34.01 6.85 9.81
N GLU A 75 33.94 7.28 8.55
CA GLU A 75 33.57 8.64 8.16
C GLU A 75 32.12 8.95 8.52
N VAL A 76 31.17 8.06 8.19
CA VAL A 76 29.77 8.23 8.58
C VAL A 76 29.63 8.32 10.11
N ARG A 77 30.36 7.49 10.87
CA ARG A 77 30.38 7.58 12.34
C ARG A 77 30.92 8.93 12.81
N ARG A 78 32.05 9.38 12.28
CA ARG A 78 32.65 10.68 12.62
C ARG A 78 31.68 11.83 12.34
N ILE A 79 31.00 11.81 11.20
CA ILE A 79 29.96 12.78 10.84
C ILE A 79 28.84 12.74 11.89
N LEU A 80 28.30 11.55 12.19
CA LEU A 80 27.22 11.38 13.17
C LEU A 80 27.62 11.86 14.58
N ASP A 81 28.87 11.64 14.99
CA ASP A 81 29.39 12.07 16.29
C ASP A 81 29.70 13.58 16.33
N SER A 82 30.05 14.19 15.19
CA SER A 82 30.32 15.64 15.05
C SER A 82 29.06 16.49 14.99
N VAL A 83 27.94 15.91 14.56
CA VAL A 83 26.64 16.60 14.55
C VAL A 83 26.17 16.71 16.00
N PRO A 84 26.01 17.92 16.56
CA PRO A 84 25.44 18.06 17.89
C PRO A 84 24.05 17.41 17.86
N ARG A 85 23.80 16.47 18.78
CA ARG A 85 22.51 15.75 18.94
C ARG A 85 21.28 16.66 19.10
N GLN A 86 21.47 17.98 19.14
CA GLN A 86 20.45 19.02 19.16
C GLN A 86 19.67 19.10 17.84
N LYS A 87 18.85 18.07 17.58
CA LYS A 87 17.51 18.13 16.97
C LYS A 87 16.95 16.74 16.60
N LEU A 88 17.54 15.65 17.07
CA LEU A 88 16.78 14.40 17.13
C LEU A 88 15.91 14.43 18.39
N HIS A 89 14.60 14.63 18.21
CA HIS A 89 13.58 14.47 19.26
C HIS A 89 13.51 13.03 19.84
N TYR A 90 14.32 12.10 19.32
CA TYR A 90 14.50 10.76 19.86
C TYR A 90 15.87 10.64 20.54
N ARG A 91 15.97 11.08 21.80
CA ARG A 91 17.04 10.63 22.70
C ARG A 91 16.61 9.27 23.26
N TRP A 92 17.30 8.20 22.84
CA TRP A 92 17.15 6.86 23.40
C TRP A 92 18.33 6.57 24.34
N PRO A 93 18.11 6.08 25.57
CA PRO A 93 16.82 5.88 26.23
C PRO A 93 16.13 7.22 26.60
N PRO A 94 14.78 7.27 26.66
CA PRO A 94 14.04 8.47 27.04
C PRO A 94 14.39 8.92 28.48
N THR A 95 14.38 10.23 28.73
CA THR A 95 14.55 10.78 30.09
C THR A 95 13.31 10.52 30.95
N GLU A 96 13.46 10.53 32.28
CA GLU A 96 12.32 10.29 33.20
C GLU A 96 11.19 11.32 33.00
N GLU A 97 11.53 12.60 32.78
CA GLU A 97 10.55 13.66 32.50
C GLU A 97 9.74 13.41 31.21
N GLU A 98 10.39 12.89 30.16
CA GLU A 98 9.73 12.52 28.90
C GLU A 98 8.85 11.29 29.09
N MET A 99 9.29 10.34 29.93
CA MET A 99 8.48 9.18 30.32
C MET A 99 7.24 9.60 31.12
N GLU A 100 7.37 10.54 32.07
CA GLU A 100 6.23 11.10 32.79
C GLU A 100 5.26 11.84 31.86
N ARG A 101 5.78 12.64 30.93
CA ARG A 101 4.96 13.33 29.93
C ARG A 101 4.16 12.34 29.09
N ARG A 102 4.79 11.25 28.64
CA ARG A 102 4.13 10.16 27.90
C ARG A 102 3.08 9.45 28.76
N LYS A 103 3.41 9.08 30.00
CA LYS A 103 2.47 8.47 30.96
C LYS A 103 1.24 9.38 31.15
N LYS A 104 1.43 10.70 31.31
CA LYS A 104 0.33 11.69 31.45
C LYS A 104 -0.53 11.76 30.20
N LEU A 105 0.07 11.85 29.00
CA LEU A 105 -0.64 11.87 27.71
C LEU A 105 -1.45 10.60 27.47
N THR A 106 -0.85 9.45 27.76
CA THR A 106 -1.50 8.15 27.64
C THR A 106 -2.68 8.04 28.62
N ALA A 107 -2.49 8.44 29.89
CA ALA A 107 -3.56 8.47 30.89
C ALA A 107 -4.69 9.44 30.52
N GLU A 108 -4.38 10.60 29.94
CA GLU A 108 -5.38 11.53 29.42
C GLU A 108 -6.14 10.94 28.23
N THR A 109 -5.44 10.27 27.32
CA THR A 109 -6.06 9.61 26.16
C THR A 109 -7.02 8.51 26.61
N PHE A 110 -6.63 7.68 27.58
CA PHE A 110 -7.51 6.66 28.15
C PHE A 110 -8.70 7.26 28.87
N ARG A 111 -8.52 8.33 29.67
CA ARG A 111 -9.64 9.06 30.30
C ARG A 111 -10.63 9.61 29.28
N ARG A 112 -10.14 10.22 28.19
CA ARG A 112 -10.99 10.73 27.10
C ARG A 112 -11.75 9.62 26.37
N ARG A 113 -11.14 8.43 26.25
CA ARG A 113 -11.78 7.24 25.65
C ARG A 113 -12.81 6.62 26.57
N ASP A 114 -12.59 6.62 27.87
CA ASP A 114 -13.57 6.13 28.84
C ASP A 114 -14.81 7.04 28.90
N GLN A 115 -14.61 8.36 28.85
CA GLN A 115 -15.69 9.35 28.75
C GLN A 115 -16.44 9.29 27.41
N ARG A 116 -15.79 8.86 26.33
CA ARG A 116 -16.39 8.67 25.01
C ARG A 116 -16.53 7.17 24.76
N GLY A 117 -17.58 6.58 25.35
CA GLY A 117 -17.97 5.19 25.10
C GLY A 117 -18.00 4.85 23.59
N PRO A 118 -18.06 3.55 23.24
CA PRO A 118 -18.01 3.12 21.84
C PRO A 118 -19.07 3.85 21.02
N ILE A 119 -18.72 4.23 19.78
CA ILE A 119 -19.51 5.16 18.96
C ILE A 119 -20.91 4.60 18.58
N GLY A 120 -21.26 3.39 19.02
CA GLY A 120 -22.60 2.80 18.92
C GLY A 120 -23.04 2.45 17.49
N ILE A 121 -22.33 2.95 16.49
CA ILE A 121 -22.54 2.70 15.07
C ILE A 121 -21.31 2.02 14.47
N SER A 122 -21.53 1.24 13.42
CA SER A 122 -20.43 0.59 12.70
C SER A 122 -19.52 1.63 12.04
N THR A 123 -18.25 1.27 11.86
CA THR A 123 -17.27 2.08 11.12
C THR A 123 -17.77 2.46 9.72
N THR A 124 -18.53 1.58 9.07
CA THR A 124 -19.11 1.85 7.75
C THR A 124 -20.16 2.95 7.79
N GLU A 125 -21.01 2.97 8.83
CA GLU A 125 -22.03 4.01 8.96
C GLU A 125 -21.42 5.35 9.38
N LEU A 126 -20.36 5.34 10.20
CA LEU A 126 -19.56 6.55 10.49
C LEU A 126 -19.02 7.21 9.24
N VAL A 127 -18.42 6.42 8.35
CA VAL A 127 -17.84 6.92 7.09
C VAL A 127 -18.94 7.45 6.16
N ARG A 128 -20.10 6.80 6.11
CA ARG A 128 -21.25 7.29 5.32
C ARG A 128 -21.79 8.61 5.86
N GLN A 129 -21.93 8.74 7.17
CA GLN A 129 -22.40 9.96 7.81
C GLN A 129 -21.42 11.12 7.60
N ALA A 130 -20.12 10.89 7.82
CA ALA A 130 -19.09 11.90 7.57
C ALA A 130 -19.07 12.37 6.10
N ARG A 131 -19.31 11.46 5.14
CA ARG A 131 -19.45 11.83 3.72
C ARG A 131 -20.69 12.67 3.45
N ARG A 132 -21.84 12.34 4.04
CA ARG A 132 -23.08 13.12 3.92
C ARG A 132 -22.89 14.55 4.45
N ASP A 133 -22.31 14.69 5.65
CA ASP A 133 -22.07 15.99 6.27
C ASP A 133 -21.11 16.85 5.44
N LEU A 134 -20.10 16.21 4.82
CA LEU A 134 -19.16 16.88 3.92
C LEU A 134 -19.87 17.34 2.63
N GLU A 135 -20.67 16.48 1.99
CA GLU A 135 -21.48 16.82 0.82
C GLU A 135 -22.41 18.00 1.11
N GLU A 136 -23.11 18.01 2.25
CA GLU A 136 -23.98 19.12 2.66
C GLU A 136 -23.21 20.43 2.92
N LYS A 137 -22.00 20.33 3.51
CA LYS A 137 -21.14 21.49 3.74
C LYS A 137 -20.66 22.09 2.41
N TYR A 138 -20.33 21.24 1.43
CA TYR A 138 -19.98 21.67 0.08
C TYR A 138 -21.19 22.26 -0.65
N ASP A 139 -22.38 21.69 -0.55
CA ASP A 139 -23.59 22.22 -1.19
C ASP A 139 -24.01 23.58 -0.59
N ARG A 140 -23.85 23.77 0.73
CA ARG A 140 -24.08 25.06 1.41
C ARG A 140 -23.10 26.16 1.01
N THR A 141 -21.84 25.80 0.76
CA THR A 141 -20.77 26.76 0.42
C THR A 141 -20.66 27.01 -1.09
N SER A 142 -21.13 26.10 -1.94
CA SER A 142 -21.07 26.20 -3.40
C SER A 142 -22.46 26.34 -4.02
N GLY A 143 -23.05 27.53 -3.88
CA GLY A 143 -24.38 27.87 -4.43
C GLY A 143 -24.54 27.79 -5.96
N ALA A 144 -23.62 27.20 -6.73
CA ALA A 144 -23.64 27.25 -8.19
C ALA A 144 -23.28 25.95 -8.94
N SER A 145 -22.87 24.86 -8.29
CA SER A 145 -22.38 23.65 -9.00
C SER A 145 -23.15 22.35 -8.75
N SER A 146 -24.39 22.42 -8.25
CA SER A 146 -25.15 21.23 -7.81
C SER A 146 -25.96 20.50 -8.89
N ARG A 147 -25.95 20.93 -10.17
CA ARG A 147 -26.70 20.26 -11.25
C ARG A 147 -25.92 19.16 -11.98
N ARG A 148 -24.60 19.26 -12.11
CA ARG A 148 -23.78 18.27 -12.85
C ARG A 148 -23.46 17.01 -12.04
N PHE A 149 -23.30 17.13 -10.73
CA PHE A 149 -22.98 15.98 -9.87
C PHE A 149 -24.20 15.09 -9.60
N ARG A 150 -25.39 15.69 -9.40
CA ARG A 150 -26.65 14.94 -9.22
C ARG A 150 -26.99 14.03 -10.40
N ARG A 151 -26.71 14.45 -11.64
CA ARG A 151 -26.94 13.60 -12.84
C ARG A 151 -26.02 12.37 -12.90
N ARG A 152 -24.78 12.46 -12.40
CA ARG A 152 -23.85 11.30 -12.39
C ARG A 152 -24.17 10.31 -11.28
N LYS A 153 -24.61 10.77 -10.11
CA LYS A 153 -24.97 9.90 -8.97
C LYS A 153 -26.26 9.10 -9.22
N MET A 154 -27.24 9.68 -9.92
CA MET A 154 -28.46 8.97 -10.34
C MET A 154 -28.19 7.84 -11.35
N ALA A 155 -27.17 8.00 -12.20
CA ALA A 155 -26.78 6.99 -13.18
C ALA A 155 -25.98 5.83 -12.55
N SER A 156 -25.27 6.06 -11.44
CA SER A 156 -24.53 5.00 -10.75
C SER A 156 -25.40 4.15 -9.82
N ASP A 157 -26.50 4.70 -9.30
CA ASP A 157 -27.39 4.03 -8.35
C ASP A 157 -28.51 3.19 -9.02
N GLY A 158 -28.53 3.08 -10.35
CA GLY A 158 -29.36 2.11 -11.07
C GLY A 158 -30.88 2.27 -10.92
N ARG A 159 -31.38 3.44 -10.50
CA ARG A 159 -32.82 3.72 -10.45
C ARG A 159 -33.26 4.38 -11.77
N GLU A 160 -33.61 3.57 -12.77
CA GLU A 160 -34.48 4.08 -13.82
C GLU A 160 -35.91 4.27 -13.27
N PRO A 161 -36.62 5.34 -13.66
CA PRO A 161 -38.02 5.50 -13.29
C PRO A 161 -38.83 4.40 -13.97
N HIS A 162 -39.56 3.61 -13.18
CA HIS A 162 -40.58 2.69 -13.69
C HIS A 162 -41.51 3.45 -14.65
N ARG A 163 -41.38 3.18 -15.96
CA ARG A 163 -42.45 3.47 -16.91
C ARG A 163 -43.62 2.58 -16.50
N GLN A 164 -44.62 3.16 -15.83
CA GLN A 164 -45.92 2.52 -15.78
C GLN A 164 -46.46 2.51 -17.21
N SER A 165 -46.46 1.33 -17.81
CA SER A 165 -47.26 1.02 -18.98
C SER A 165 -48.72 1.04 -18.56
N GLU A 166 -49.40 2.16 -18.81
CA GLU A 166 -50.85 2.14 -18.90
C GLU A 166 -51.27 1.44 -20.20
N ARG A 167 -52.39 0.71 -20.10
CA ARG A 167 -53.32 0.21 -21.13
C ARG A 167 -53.24 -1.29 -21.42
N PRO A 168 -54.37 -1.95 -21.71
CA PRO A 168 -55.55 -1.46 -22.47
C PRO A 168 -56.52 -0.57 -21.69
#